data_AF-A0A8D8CTF4-F1
#
_entry.id   AF-A0A8D8CTF4-F1
#
_cell.length_a   1.000
_cell.length_b   1.000
_cell.length_c   1.000
_cell.angle_alpha   90.00
_cell.angle_beta   90.00
_cell.angle_gamma   90.00
#
_symmetry.space_group_name_H-M   'P 1'
#
loop_
_entity.id
_entity.type
_entity.pdbx_description
1 polymer ?
#
loop_
_entity_poly.entity_id
_entity_poly.type
_entity_poly.pdbx_seq_one_letter_code
_entity_poly.pdbx_strand_id
1 'polypeptide(L)'
;GASRRLTANHDATRAEEAPFFVYKHAFAKFAVSGDLVQAFPAEICSNFNIFEVKQFRARLTMQNAVIKDIFDGFNDYLNKEQELREQIREVVREIDQAAKEATIALQVIHSSLTDVPAACQSARQQFEVCRKGYQRLAELIPEGQYYRYNDHWHFLTQRVVFLVALTVYLEKGFLVSRDTTAEVLGMKTKQSDGFHLDIEDYLMGVLQMASELSRYAINSVTLGDYERPLTISKFVADLNSGYRLLNLKNDGLRKRFDALKYDVKKIEEIVYDISIRGLRADAGSGQAPAAAAASEQ
;
A
#
# COMPACT_ATOMS: atom_id res chain seq x y z
N GLY A 1 39.48 -31.46 78.18
CA GLY A 1 39.28 -32.83 77.66
C GLY A 1 39.85 -32.89 76.27
N ALA A 2 40.54 -33.93 75.81
CA ALA A 2 40.23 -35.37 75.93
C ALA A 2 38.86 -35.71 75.31
N SER A 3 38.64 -36.64 74.38
CA SER A 3 39.40 -37.62 73.56
C SER A 3 38.55 -38.91 73.47
N ARG A 4 38.76 -39.73 72.42
CA ARG A 4 38.12 -41.03 72.05
C ARG A 4 36.95 -40.89 71.06
N ARG A 5 36.89 -41.55 69.89
CA ARG A 5 37.12 -42.97 69.44
C ARG A 5 35.97 -43.95 69.72
N LEU A 6 35.41 -44.45 68.60
CA LEU A 6 34.92 -45.82 68.30
C LEU A 6 33.67 -46.38 69.01
N THR A 7 32.63 -46.61 68.20
CA THR A 7 31.84 -47.86 67.98
C THR A 7 30.85 -47.52 66.84
N ALA A 8 30.72 -48.19 65.69
CA ALA A 8 30.64 -49.60 65.30
C ALA A 8 29.19 -50.16 65.31
N ASN A 9 28.70 -50.56 64.12
CA ASN A 9 27.40 -51.20 63.79
C ASN A 9 26.15 -50.30 64.02
N HIS A 10 25.02 -50.36 63.31
CA HIS A 10 24.47 -51.16 62.19
C HIS A 10 23.73 -50.16 61.24
N ASP A 11 23.39 -50.40 59.97
CA ASP A 11 23.64 -51.52 59.05
C ASP A 11 23.58 -51.08 57.56
N ALA A 12 23.62 -52.02 56.60
CA ALA A 12 23.57 -51.75 55.16
C ALA A 12 22.15 -51.79 54.56
N THR A 13 21.76 -50.73 53.83
CA THR A 13 21.00 -50.78 52.55
C THR A 13 20.93 -49.37 51.94
N ARG A 14 21.80 -49.06 50.97
CA ARG A 14 21.77 -47.83 50.17
C ARG A 14 22.14 -48.16 48.72
N ALA A 15 21.20 -48.69 47.92
CA ALA A 15 21.41 -48.92 46.48
C ALA A 15 20.15 -49.20 45.61
N GLU A 16 18.92 -48.85 46.01
CA GLU A 16 17.72 -49.11 45.18
C GLU A 16 16.80 -47.88 45.04
N GLU A 17 17.16 -46.93 44.16
CA GLU A 17 16.18 -46.00 43.53
C GLU A 17 16.75 -45.18 42.34
N ALA A 18 17.83 -45.64 41.69
CA ALA A 18 18.55 -44.88 40.66
C ALA A 18 18.53 -45.38 39.19
N PRO A 19 17.67 -46.32 38.72
CA PRO A 19 17.70 -46.71 37.30
C PRO A 19 16.76 -45.90 36.38
N PHE A 20 15.66 -45.30 36.86
CA PHE A 20 14.58 -44.87 35.94
C PHE A 20 14.81 -43.53 35.23
N PHE A 21 15.52 -42.57 35.84
CA PHE A 21 15.63 -41.21 35.29
C PHE A 21 16.69 -41.06 34.18
N VAL A 22 17.78 -41.84 34.24
CA VAL A 22 18.89 -41.76 33.26
C VAL A 22 18.46 -42.26 31.88
N TYR A 23 17.61 -43.28 31.82
CA TYR A 23 17.21 -43.92 30.56
C TYR A 23 16.27 -43.06 29.70
N LYS A 24 15.47 -42.15 30.29
CA LYS A 24 14.60 -41.24 29.52
C LYS A 24 15.39 -40.29 28.61
N HIS A 25 16.52 -39.77 29.09
CA HIS A 25 17.39 -38.91 28.28
C HIS A 25 18.19 -39.69 27.22
N ALA A 26 18.59 -40.94 27.51
CA ALA A 26 19.20 -41.82 26.52
C ALA A 26 18.24 -42.14 25.36
N PHE A 27 16.98 -42.48 25.69
CA PHE A 27 15.93 -42.76 24.69
C PHE A 27 15.65 -41.56 23.77
N ALA A 28 15.62 -40.34 24.31
CA ALA A 28 15.37 -39.13 23.54
C ALA A 28 16.47 -38.85 22.50
N LYS A 29 17.74 -39.14 22.81
CA LYS A 29 18.84 -39.06 21.81
C LYS A 29 18.76 -40.16 20.76
N PHE A 30 18.41 -41.39 21.16
CA PHE A 30 18.37 -42.55 20.27
C PHE A 30 17.23 -42.53 19.24
N ALA A 31 16.11 -41.86 19.57
CA ALA A 31 14.97 -41.73 18.65
C ALA A 31 15.22 -40.79 17.46
N VAL A 32 16.26 -39.94 17.52
CA VAL A 32 16.57 -38.90 16.53
C VAL A 32 17.63 -39.33 15.52
N SER A 33 18.54 -40.25 15.88
CA SER A 33 19.76 -40.52 15.10
C SER A 33 19.65 -41.53 13.96
N GLY A 34 18.50 -42.18 13.75
CA GLY A 34 18.22 -43.05 12.58
C GLY A 34 18.94 -44.42 12.55
N ASP A 35 20.17 -44.49 13.04
CA ASP A 35 21.03 -45.68 12.94
C ASP A 35 20.64 -46.79 13.93
N LEU A 36 19.87 -47.76 13.42
CA LEU A 36 19.83 -49.10 13.98
C LEU A 36 21.04 -49.88 13.46
N VAL A 37 22.07 -50.00 14.31
CA VAL A 37 22.95 -51.17 14.55
C VAL A 37 24.21 -50.69 15.27
N GLN A 38 24.21 -50.80 16.61
CA GLN A 38 25.35 -51.35 17.35
C GLN A 38 24.95 -51.69 18.80
N ALA A 39 25.31 -52.92 19.18
CA ALA A 39 25.17 -53.61 20.46
C ALA A 39 24.68 -52.82 21.72
N PHE A 40 23.54 -53.25 22.27
CA PHE A 40 23.31 -53.25 23.71
C PHE A 40 23.66 -54.62 24.30
N PRO A 41 24.28 -54.71 25.50
CA PRO A 41 24.42 -55.96 26.23
C PRO A 41 23.05 -56.56 26.57
N ALA A 42 22.93 -57.89 26.53
CA ALA A 42 21.65 -58.61 26.56
C ALA A 42 20.80 -58.42 27.83
N GLU A 43 21.38 -57.91 28.92
CA GLU A 43 20.74 -57.85 30.25
C GLU A 43 19.75 -56.67 30.44
N ILE A 44 19.80 -55.64 29.59
CA ILE A 44 18.89 -54.48 29.68
C ILE A 44 17.54 -54.76 28.96
N CYS A 45 17.48 -55.78 28.10
CA CYS A 45 16.29 -56.12 27.31
C CYS A 45 15.19 -56.86 28.08
N SER A 46 15.41 -57.25 29.34
CA SER A 46 14.52 -58.11 30.12
C SER A 46 13.29 -57.40 30.71
N ASN A 47 13.39 -56.09 30.97
CA ASN A 47 12.33 -55.30 31.65
C ASN A 47 11.62 -54.28 30.76
N PHE A 48 11.97 -54.15 29.47
CA PHE A 48 11.22 -53.32 28.53
C PHE A 48 10.32 -54.18 27.65
N ASN A 49 9.00 -54.02 27.84
CA ASN A 49 8.02 -54.68 27.00
C ASN A 49 8.18 -54.19 25.55
N ILE A 50 8.71 -55.04 24.66
CA ILE A 50 9.00 -54.72 23.25
C ILE A 50 7.75 -54.17 22.53
N PHE A 51 6.56 -54.54 22.99
CA PHE A 51 5.29 -54.02 22.51
C PHE A 51 5.11 -52.52 22.77
N GLU A 52 5.45 -52.02 23.97
CA GLU A 52 5.34 -50.59 24.31
C GLU A 52 6.34 -49.73 23.55
N VAL A 53 7.59 -50.20 23.39
CA VAL A 53 8.61 -49.48 22.61
C VAL A 53 8.19 -49.38 21.13
N LYS A 54 7.61 -50.45 20.56
CA LYS A 54 7.03 -50.43 19.22
C LYS A 54 5.83 -49.48 19.12
N GLN A 55 4.91 -49.48 20.09
CA GLN A 55 3.79 -48.55 20.13
C GLN A 55 4.24 -47.07 20.26
N PHE A 56 5.23 -46.79 21.11
CA PHE A 56 5.75 -45.43 21.28
C PHE A 56 6.43 -44.92 20.00
N ARG A 57 7.28 -45.75 19.35
CA ARG A 57 7.88 -45.42 18.05
C ARG A 57 6.81 -45.20 16.99
N ALA A 58 5.83 -46.09 16.87
CA ALA A 58 4.73 -45.94 15.92
C ALA A 58 3.93 -44.64 16.14
N ARG A 59 3.64 -44.29 17.41
CA ARG A 59 2.94 -43.06 17.77
C ARG A 59 3.75 -41.79 17.43
N LEU A 60 5.08 -41.82 17.62
CA LEU A 60 5.99 -40.75 17.21
C LEU A 60 6.09 -40.62 15.68
N THR A 61 6.21 -41.74 14.95
CA THR A 61 6.21 -41.73 13.48
C THR A 61 4.88 -41.22 12.93
N MET A 62 3.75 -41.57 13.54
CA MET A 62 2.43 -41.08 13.15
C MET A 62 2.26 -39.58 13.46
N GLN A 63 2.77 -39.08 14.58
CA GLN A 63 2.80 -37.63 14.86
C GLN A 63 3.68 -36.88 13.86
N ASN A 64 4.85 -37.40 13.50
CA ASN A 64 5.72 -36.81 12.48
C ASN A 64 5.07 -36.81 11.09
N ALA A 65 4.30 -37.86 10.74
CA ALA A 65 3.51 -37.88 9.51
C ALA A 65 2.41 -36.81 9.51
N VAL A 66 1.59 -36.73 10.57
CA VAL A 66 0.54 -35.70 10.70
C VAL A 66 1.12 -34.28 10.67
N ILE A 67 2.25 -34.04 11.34
CA ILE A 67 2.94 -32.75 11.28
C ILE A 67 3.44 -32.45 9.86
N LYS A 68 4.04 -33.44 9.18
CA LYS A 68 4.46 -33.29 7.78
C LYS A 68 3.29 -32.99 6.85
N ASP A 69 2.18 -33.72 6.95
CA ASP A 69 1.00 -33.52 6.11
C ASP A 69 0.40 -32.11 6.30
N ILE A 70 0.44 -31.59 7.54
CA ILE A 70 0.05 -30.19 7.84
C ILE A 70 1.01 -29.20 7.16
N PHE A 71 2.33 -29.40 7.26
CA PHE A 71 3.32 -28.52 6.63
C PHE A 71 3.28 -28.60 5.09
N ASP A 72 3.09 -29.78 4.51
CA ASP A 72 2.93 -29.98 3.07
C ASP A 72 1.67 -29.24 2.57
N GLY A 73 0.55 -29.34 3.29
CA GLY A 73 -0.67 -28.58 2.98
C GLY A 73 -0.51 -27.06 3.09
N PHE A 74 0.24 -26.56 4.08
CA PHE A 74 0.62 -25.14 4.15
C PHE A 74 1.55 -24.71 3.02
N ASN A 75 2.48 -25.57 2.61
CA ASN A 75 3.40 -25.31 1.51
C ASN A 75 2.63 -25.19 0.18
N ASP A 76 1.70 -26.11 -0.11
CA ASP A 76 0.82 -26.04 -1.27
C ASP A 76 -0.05 -24.78 -1.29
N TYR A 77 -0.55 -24.35 -0.12
CA TYR A 77 -1.29 -23.10 0.00
C TYR A 77 -0.42 -21.88 -0.31
N LEU A 78 0.79 -21.81 0.25
CA LEU A 78 1.74 -20.72 0.00
C LEU A 78 2.21 -20.66 -1.45
N ASN A 79 2.43 -21.82 -2.09
CA ASN A 79 2.80 -21.90 -3.50
C ASN A 79 1.69 -21.33 -4.41
N LYS A 80 0.41 -21.68 -4.16
CA LYS A 80 -0.74 -21.13 -4.88
C LYS A 80 -0.92 -19.62 -4.64
N GLU A 81 -0.72 -19.16 -3.41
CA GLU A 81 -0.75 -17.72 -3.10
C GLU A 81 0.38 -16.97 -3.82
N GLN A 82 1.58 -17.57 -3.91
CA GLN A 82 2.73 -16.98 -4.59
C GLN A 82 2.52 -16.91 -6.11
N GLU A 83 1.91 -17.92 -6.72
CA GLU A 83 1.52 -17.94 -8.14
C GLU A 83 0.52 -16.82 -8.44
N LEU A 84 -0.56 -16.71 -7.65
CA LEU A 84 -1.53 -15.62 -7.76
C LEU A 84 -0.88 -14.24 -7.58
N ARG A 85 0.08 -14.10 -6.66
CA ARG A 85 0.84 -12.85 -6.45
C ARG A 85 1.75 -12.50 -7.63
N GLU A 86 2.22 -13.44 -8.46
CA GLU A 86 2.93 -13.10 -9.70
C GLU A 86 1.94 -12.68 -10.80
N GLN A 87 0.83 -13.40 -10.98
CA GLN A 87 -0.23 -13.02 -11.94
C GLN A 87 -0.77 -11.60 -11.66
N ILE A 88 -1.03 -11.26 -10.40
CA ILE A 88 -1.40 -9.90 -9.99
C ILE A 88 -0.30 -8.89 -10.37
N ARG A 89 0.98 -9.21 -10.13
CA ARG A 89 2.11 -8.33 -10.47
C ARG A 89 2.28 -8.14 -11.97
N GLU A 90 1.97 -9.13 -12.80
CA GLU A 90 1.96 -8.98 -14.26
C GLU A 90 0.90 -7.96 -14.71
N VAL A 91 -0.35 -8.11 -14.29
CA VAL A 91 -1.42 -7.15 -14.67
C VAL A 91 -1.14 -5.74 -14.10
N VAL A 92 -0.59 -5.64 -12.88
CA VAL A 92 -0.16 -4.37 -12.30
C VAL A 92 0.97 -3.70 -13.11
N ARG A 93 1.93 -4.45 -13.66
CA ARG A 93 2.99 -3.90 -14.55
C ARG A 93 2.39 -3.29 -15.81
N GLU A 94 1.37 -3.91 -16.40
CA GLU A 94 0.68 -3.37 -17.59
C GLU A 94 -0.06 -2.05 -17.28
N ILE A 95 -0.80 -1.99 -16.17
CA ILE A 95 -1.48 -0.76 -15.73
C ILE A 95 -0.45 0.33 -15.38
N ASP A 96 0.68 -0.03 -14.75
CA ASP A 96 1.76 0.89 -14.42
C ASP A 96 2.39 1.50 -15.68
N GLN A 97 2.56 0.72 -16.74
CA GLN A 97 3.03 1.20 -18.04
C GLN A 97 2.04 2.16 -18.70
N ALA A 98 0.76 1.80 -18.81
CA ALA A 98 -0.27 2.69 -19.37
C ALA A 98 -0.39 4.02 -18.58
N ALA A 99 -0.30 3.95 -17.26
CA ALA A 99 -0.31 5.13 -16.41
C ALA A 99 0.96 6.00 -16.56
N LYS A 100 2.13 5.40 -16.85
CA LYS A 100 3.34 6.16 -17.20
C LYS A 100 3.19 6.87 -18.55
N GLU A 101 2.62 6.21 -19.55
CA GLU A 101 2.36 6.80 -20.87
C GLU A 101 1.37 7.97 -20.77
N ALA A 102 0.29 7.83 -20.00
CA ALA A 102 -0.63 8.92 -19.68
C ALA A 102 0.07 10.08 -18.93
N THR A 103 0.97 9.76 -17.99
CA THR A 103 1.77 10.78 -17.28
C THR A 103 2.64 11.57 -18.27
N ILE A 104 3.36 10.88 -19.17
CA ILE A 104 4.23 11.49 -20.18
C ILE A 104 3.41 12.39 -21.12
N ALA A 105 2.26 11.91 -21.60
CA ALA A 105 1.36 12.70 -22.45
C ALA A 105 0.92 14.00 -21.76
N LEU A 106 0.50 13.92 -20.49
CA LEU A 106 0.03 15.09 -19.74
C LEU A 106 1.15 16.04 -19.30
N GLN A 107 2.44 15.67 -19.33
CA GLN A 107 3.52 16.62 -19.02
C GLN A 107 3.59 17.81 -20.00
N VAL A 108 2.98 17.72 -21.18
CA VAL A 108 2.93 18.84 -22.15
C VAL A 108 2.25 20.10 -21.59
N ILE A 109 1.40 19.98 -20.56
CA ILE A 109 0.74 21.13 -19.91
C ILE A 109 1.74 22.15 -19.36
N HIS A 110 2.99 21.74 -19.11
CA HIS A 110 4.06 22.59 -18.58
C HIS A 110 4.88 23.29 -19.67
N SER A 111 4.69 22.96 -20.95
CA SER A 111 5.45 23.52 -22.07
C SER A 111 4.58 24.13 -23.18
N SER A 112 3.34 23.67 -23.36
CA SER A 112 2.43 24.15 -24.40
C SER A 112 0.99 24.13 -23.94
N LEU A 113 0.31 25.27 -24.06
CA LEU A 113 -1.11 25.40 -23.69
C LEU A 113 -2.07 24.98 -24.81
N THR A 114 -1.59 24.91 -26.06
CA THR A 114 -2.40 24.52 -27.24
C THR A 114 -2.56 23.02 -27.36
N ASP A 115 -1.59 22.24 -26.90
CA ASP A 115 -1.54 20.78 -27.09
C ASP A 115 -2.26 20.01 -25.98
N VAL A 116 -2.71 20.72 -24.93
CA VAL A 116 -3.43 20.16 -23.77
C VAL A 116 -4.65 19.31 -24.17
N PRO A 117 -5.53 19.70 -25.11
CA PRO A 117 -6.68 18.87 -25.50
C PRO A 117 -6.26 17.55 -26.15
N ALA A 118 -5.21 17.56 -26.98
CA ALA A 118 -4.67 16.37 -27.63
C ALA A 118 -4.02 15.42 -26.60
N ALA A 119 -3.29 15.97 -25.62
CA ALA A 119 -2.75 15.20 -24.50
C ALA A 119 -3.85 14.58 -23.62
N CYS A 120 -4.93 15.30 -23.34
CA CYS A 120 -6.09 14.77 -22.62
C CYS A 120 -6.74 13.60 -23.38
N GLN A 121 -6.87 13.71 -24.71
CA GLN A 121 -7.38 12.62 -25.55
C GLN A 121 -6.45 11.39 -25.52
N SER A 122 -5.13 11.59 -25.56
CA SER A 122 -4.13 10.51 -25.43
C SER A 122 -4.21 9.83 -24.05
N ALA A 123 -4.29 10.60 -22.96
CA ALA A 123 -4.47 10.08 -21.60
C ALA A 123 -5.76 9.25 -21.46
N ARG A 124 -6.87 9.68 -22.10
CA ARG A 124 -8.13 8.92 -22.12
C ARG A 124 -8.00 7.56 -22.81
N GLN A 125 -7.20 7.44 -23.87
CA GLN A 125 -6.93 6.14 -24.52
C GLN A 125 -6.22 5.18 -23.55
N GLN A 126 -5.28 5.69 -22.77
CA GLN A 126 -4.56 4.91 -21.74
C GLN A 126 -5.47 4.51 -20.58
N PHE A 127 -6.47 5.32 -20.21
CA PHE A 127 -7.46 4.94 -19.18
C PHE A 127 -8.30 3.72 -19.58
N GLU A 128 -8.61 3.52 -20.88
CA GLU A 128 -9.26 2.30 -21.36
C GLU A 128 -8.32 1.06 -21.30
N VAL A 129 -7.00 1.25 -21.35
CA VAL A 129 -6.03 0.18 -21.07
C VAL A 129 -6.02 -0.16 -19.57
N CYS A 130 -5.95 0.86 -18.71
CA CYS A 130 -6.06 0.68 -17.26
C CYS A 130 -7.36 -0.05 -16.87
N ARG A 131 -8.49 0.31 -17.49
CA ARG A 131 -9.80 -0.31 -17.29
C ARG A 131 -9.81 -1.81 -17.57
N LYS A 132 -9.23 -2.24 -18.69
CA LYS A 132 -9.04 -3.66 -19.04
C LYS A 132 -8.07 -4.39 -18.09
N GLY A 133 -7.10 -3.66 -17.53
CA GLY A 133 -6.25 -4.16 -16.45
C GLY A 133 -7.03 -4.41 -15.16
N TYR A 134 -7.82 -3.44 -14.70
CA TYR A 134 -8.64 -3.58 -13.48
C TYR A 134 -9.72 -4.65 -13.61
N GLN A 135 -10.31 -4.85 -14.80
CA GLN A 135 -11.21 -5.96 -15.08
C GLN A 135 -10.52 -7.33 -14.88
N ARG A 136 -9.33 -7.52 -15.44
CA ARG A 136 -8.53 -8.75 -15.23
C ARG A 136 -8.10 -8.93 -13.77
N LEU A 137 -7.75 -7.86 -13.06
CA LEU A 137 -7.49 -7.94 -11.61
C LEU A 137 -8.74 -8.41 -10.84
N ALA A 138 -9.92 -7.88 -11.18
CA ALA A 138 -11.18 -8.27 -10.55
C ALA A 138 -11.53 -9.76 -10.80
N GLU A 139 -11.15 -10.32 -11.95
CA GLU A 139 -11.32 -11.75 -12.28
C GLU A 139 -10.32 -12.66 -11.53
N LEU A 140 -9.08 -12.18 -11.28
CA LEU A 140 -8.04 -12.93 -10.59
C LEU A 140 -8.24 -13.00 -9.06
N ILE A 141 -8.83 -11.97 -8.46
CA ILE A 141 -8.91 -11.84 -6.99
C ILE A 141 -10.15 -12.57 -6.44
N PRO A 142 -9.98 -13.57 -5.54
CA PRO A 142 -11.11 -14.25 -4.92
C PRO A 142 -11.99 -13.29 -4.10
N GLU A 143 -13.29 -13.57 -4.06
CA GLU A 143 -14.26 -12.79 -3.27
C GLU A 143 -13.82 -12.66 -1.80
N GLY A 144 -13.99 -11.46 -1.24
CA GLY A 144 -13.56 -11.13 0.13
C GLY A 144 -12.04 -10.92 0.31
N GLN A 145 -11.19 -11.24 -0.67
CA GLN A 145 -9.73 -11.14 -0.52
C GLN A 145 -9.12 -9.82 -1.06
N TYR A 146 -9.93 -8.82 -1.41
CA TYR A 146 -9.47 -7.52 -1.91
C TYR A 146 -8.34 -6.90 -1.07
N TYR A 147 -8.58 -6.70 0.23
CA TYR A 147 -7.60 -6.10 1.15
C TYR A 147 -6.40 -7.00 1.48
N ARG A 148 -6.42 -8.30 1.11
CA ARG A 148 -5.25 -9.18 1.25
C ARG A 148 -4.16 -8.86 0.22
N TYR A 149 -4.57 -8.40 -0.95
CA TYR A 149 -3.67 -8.15 -2.08
C TYR A 149 -3.60 -6.67 -2.49
N ASN A 150 -4.41 -5.78 -1.92
CA ASN A 150 -4.50 -4.36 -2.29
C ASN A 150 -3.15 -3.62 -2.34
N ASP A 151 -2.19 -3.97 -1.46
CA ASP A 151 -0.82 -3.42 -1.46
C ASP A 151 -0.12 -3.46 -2.84
N HIS A 152 -0.45 -4.43 -3.70
CA HIS A 152 0.15 -4.54 -5.04
C HIS A 152 -0.31 -3.44 -6.00
N TRP A 153 -1.53 -2.89 -5.85
CA TRP A 153 -2.10 -1.91 -6.79
C TRP A 153 -2.56 -0.60 -6.15
N HIS A 154 -2.61 -0.47 -4.82
CA HIS A 154 -3.02 0.74 -4.09
C HIS A 154 -2.27 1.99 -4.60
N PHE A 155 -0.94 2.03 -4.45
CA PHE A 155 -0.12 3.16 -4.93
C PHE A 155 -0.27 3.49 -6.43
N LEU A 156 -0.49 2.46 -7.25
CA LEU A 156 -0.75 2.64 -8.68
C LEU A 156 -2.13 3.27 -8.91
N THR A 157 -3.13 2.84 -8.16
CA THR A 157 -4.51 3.33 -8.23
C THR A 157 -4.59 4.80 -7.80
N GLN A 158 -3.88 5.21 -6.75
CA GLN A 158 -3.71 6.64 -6.41
C GLN A 158 -3.19 7.45 -7.61
N ARG A 159 -2.17 6.93 -8.32
CA ARG A 159 -1.57 7.60 -9.48
C ARG A 159 -2.52 7.63 -10.68
N VAL A 160 -3.30 6.56 -10.91
CA VAL A 160 -4.32 6.53 -11.97
C VAL A 160 -5.46 7.51 -11.67
N VAL A 161 -5.95 7.57 -10.41
CA VAL A 161 -6.95 8.57 -9.98
C VAL A 161 -6.42 9.99 -10.19
N PHE A 162 -5.17 10.27 -9.80
CA PHE A 162 -4.51 11.54 -10.06
C PHE A 162 -4.59 11.94 -11.54
N LEU A 163 -4.24 11.03 -12.45
CA LEU A 163 -4.25 11.30 -13.90
C LEU A 163 -5.66 11.52 -14.45
N VAL A 164 -6.65 10.75 -13.99
CA VAL A 164 -8.06 10.93 -14.36
C VAL A 164 -8.59 12.28 -13.87
N ALA A 165 -8.32 12.62 -12.60
CA ALA A 165 -8.73 13.89 -12.01
C ALA A 165 -8.08 15.10 -12.70
N LEU A 166 -6.77 15.02 -12.98
CA LEU A 166 -6.05 16.06 -13.72
C LEU A 166 -6.62 16.24 -15.13
N THR A 167 -6.93 15.15 -15.83
CA THR A 167 -7.52 15.19 -17.19
C THR A 167 -8.90 15.87 -17.17
N VAL A 168 -9.78 15.51 -16.23
CA VAL A 168 -11.10 16.13 -16.09
C VAL A 168 -10.99 17.60 -15.69
N TYR A 169 -10.04 17.95 -14.82
CA TYR A 169 -9.77 19.35 -14.47
C TYR A 169 -9.31 20.16 -15.68
N LEU A 170 -8.39 19.65 -16.50
CA LEU A 170 -7.91 20.33 -17.71
C LEU A 170 -9.00 20.51 -18.78
N GLU A 171 -9.96 19.58 -18.87
CA GLU A 171 -11.07 19.64 -19.83
C GLU A 171 -12.27 20.47 -19.35
N LYS A 172 -12.53 20.54 -18.04
CA LYS A 172 -13.79 21.05 -17.47
C LYS A 172 -13.65 21.99 -16.27
N GLY A 173 -12.49 22.08 -15.65
CA GLY A 173 -12.22 22.97 -14.51
C GLY A 173 -12.83 22.55 -13.17
N PHE A 174 -13.32 21.31 -13.03
CA PHE A 174 -13.93 20.81 -11.78
C PHE A 174 -13.33 19.47 -11.32
N LEU A 175 -13.56 19.12 -10.05
CA LEU A 175 -13.09 17.87 -9.46
C LEU A 175 -13.99 16.69 -9.89
N VAL A 176 -13.43 15.71 -10.59
CA VAL A 176 -14.13 14.46 -10.92
C VAL A 176 -14.62 13.76 -9.64
N SER A 177 -15.84 13.23 -9.64
CA SER A 177 -16.32 12.46 -8.49
C SER A 177 -15.62 11.10 -8.37
N ARG A 178 -15.59 10.52 -7.16
CA ARG A 178 -15.10 9.14 -6.97
C ARG A 178 -15.88 8.15 -7.83
N ASP A 179 -17.20 8.32 -7.91
CA ASP A 179 -18.08 7.39 -8.60
C ASP A 179 -17.86 7.45 -10.13
N THR A 180 -17.72 8.65 -10.70
CA THR A 180 -17.30 8.85 -12.10
C THR A 180 -15.89 8.30 -12.37
N THR A 181 -14.97 8.41 -11.40
CA THR A 181 -13.62 7.85 -11.54
C THR A 181 -13.65 6.33 -11.57
N ALA A 182 -14.49 5.71 -10.72
CA ALA A 182 -14.71 4.27 -10.73
C ALA A 182 -15.33 3.79 -12.05
N GLU A 183 -16.33 4.51 -12.59
CA GLU A 183 -16.94 4.22 -13.90
C GLU A 183 -15.92 4.24 -15.06
N VAL A 184 -15.06 5.27 -15.12
CA VAL A 184 -13.98 5.39 -16.12
C VAL A 184 -13.03 4.20 -16.03
N LEU A 185 -12.66 3.79 -14.81
CA LEU A 185 -11.73 2.67 -14.58
C LEU A 185 -12.40 1.29 -14.55
N GLY A 186 -13.73 1.22 -14.73
CA GLY A 186 -14.48 -0.05 -14.72
C GLY A 186 -14.60 -0.71 -13.34
N MET A 187 -14.34 0.04 -12.26
CA MET A 187 -14.43 -0.41 -10.87
C MET A 187 -15.80 -0.10 -10.26
N LYS A 188 -16.10 -0.74 -9.12
CA LYS A 188 -17.25 -0.39 -8.27
C LYS A 188 -16.87 0.69 -7.25
N THR A 189 -17.86 1.17 -6.49
CA THR A 189 -17.70 2.22 -5.47
C THR A 189 -17.94 1.71 -4.04
N LYS A 190 -18.44 0.47 -3.92
CA LYS A 190 -18.70 -0.24 -2.66
C LYS A 190 -18.06 -1.63 -2.71
N GLN A 191 -17.52 -2.07 -1.58
CA GLN A 191 -16.96 -3.41 -1.41
C GLN A 191 -18.00 -4.53 -1.61
N SER A 192 -19.28 -4.28 -1.28
CA SER A 192 -20.38 -5.23 -1.49
C SER A 192 -20.59 -5.65 -2.94
N ASP A 193 -20.19 -4.78 -3.87
CA ASP A 193 -20.53 -4.91 -5.29
C ASP A 193 -19.36 -5.54 -6.09
N GLY A 194 -18.24 -5.84 -5.41
CA GLY A 194 -17.04 -6.49 -5.95
C GLY A 194 -15.76 -5.64 -5.84
N PHE A 195 -14.90 -5.74 -6.86
CA PHE A 195 -13.67 -4.97 -6.96
C PHE A 195 -13.98 -3.46 -7.10
N HIS A 196 -13.45 -2.65 -6.19
CA HIS A 196 -13.91 -1.27 -5.98
C HIS A 196 -12.75 -0.28 -5.81
N LEU A 197 -13.02 0.99 -6.11
CA LEU A 197 -12.13 2.10 -5.81
C LEU A 197 -12.28 2.49 -4.33
N ASP A 198 -11.21 2.32 -3.55
CA ASP A 198 -11.17 2.76 -2.16
C ASP A 198 -11.28 4.31 -2.07
N ILE A 199 -11.91 4.80 -1.01
CA ILE A 199 -11.99 6.23 -0.73
C ILE A 199 -10.63 6.80 -0.35
N GLU A 200 -9.78 6.03 0.35
CA GLU A 200 -8.42 6.48 0.69
C GLU A 200 -7.55 6.61 -0.56
N ASP A 201 -7.65 5.66 -1.49
CA ASP A 201 -6.98 5.72 -2.81
C ASP A 201 -7.39 6.96 -3.59
N TYR A 202 -8.69 7.24 -3.63
CA TYR A 202 -9.23 8.40 -4.32
C TYR A 202 -8.73 9.72 -3.71
N LEU A 203 -8.80 9.85 -2.38
CA LEU A 203 -8.33 11.04 -1.67
C LEU A 203 -6.80 11.24 -1.80
N MET A 204 -6.02 10.16 -1.81
CA MET A 204 -4.57 10.23 -2.04
C MET A 204 -4.24 10.70 -3.47
N GLY A 205 -4.98 10.24 -4.48
CA GLY A 205 -4.82 10.70 -5.87
C GLY A 205 -5.18 12.18 -6.08
N VAL A 206 -6.24 12.67 -5.44
CA VAL A 206 -6.63 14.08 -5.50
C VAL A 206 -5.61 15.01 -4.84
N LEU A 207 -4.93 14.57 -3.76
CA LEU A 207 -3.82 15.35 -3.18
C LEU A 207 -2.60 15.43 -4.11
N GLN A 208 -2.29 14.35 -4.85
CA GLN A 208 -1.22 14.38 -5.87
C GLN A 208 -1.53 15.38 -7.00
N MET A 209 -2.81 15.47 -7.40
CA MET A 209 -3.25 16.47 -8.39
C MET A 209 -2.99 17.91 -7.92
N ALA A 210 -3.26 18.24 -6.66
CA ALA A 210 -3.04 19.58 -6.14
C ALA A 210 -1.57 20.03 -6.23
N SER A 211 -0.61 19.11 -6.00
CA SER A 211 0.82 19.40 -6.17
C SER A 211 1.21 19.61 -7.63
N GLU A 212 0.65 18.86 -8.57
CA GLU A 212 0.91 19.08 -10.01
C GLU A 212 0.25 20.38 -10.51
N LEU A 213 -0.92 20.75 -9.98
CA LEU A 213 -1.56 22.05 -10.26
C LEU A 213 -0.73 23.24 -9.74
N SER A 214 -0.06 23.09 -8.59
CA SER A 214 0.91 24.06 -8.04
C SER A 214 2.11 24.29 -8.98
N ARG A 215 2.56 23.25 -9.69
CA ARG A 215 3.57 23.37 -10.76
C ARG A 215 3.00 23.99 -12.04
N TYR A 216 1.80 23.57 -12.44
CA TYR A 216 1.11 24.06 -13.62
C TYR A 216 0.75 25.55 -13.55
N ALA A 217 0.42 26.06 -12.37
CA ALA A 217 0.19 27.49 -12.14
C ALA A 217 1.43 28.34 -12.48
N ILE A 218 2.63 27.94 -12.05
CA ILE A 218 3.89 28.63 -12.39
C ILE A 218 4.11 28.64 -13.90
N ASN A 219 3.96 27.47 -14.54
CA ASN A 219 4.25 27.32 -15.96
C ASN A 219 3.23 28.06 -16.83
N SER A 220 1.97 28.17 -16.38
CA SER A 220 0.95 29.00 -17.02
C SER A 220 1.36 30.48 -17.07
N VAL A 221 1.88 31.03 -15.96
CA VAL A 221 2.40 32.42 -15.91
C VAL A 221 3.58 32.61 -16.85
N THR A 222 4.51 31.64 -16.89
CA THR A 222 5.67 31.66 -17.80
C THR A 222 5.25 31.61 -19.27
N LEU A 223 4.14 30.95 -19.58
CA LEU A 223 3.53 30.87 -20.91
C LEU A 223 2.55 32.04 -21.22
N GLY A 224 2.44 33.02 -20.31
CA GLY A 224 1.63 34.23 -20.50
C GLY A 224 0.15 34.12 -20.14
N ASP A 225 -0.30 33.02 -19.54
CA ASP A 225 -1.66 32.87 -19.02
C ASP A 225 -1.73 33.25 -17.54
N TYR A 226 -2.22 34.46 -17.29
CA TYR A 226 -2.35 35.04 -15.95
C TYR A 226 -3.68 34.74 -15.26
N GLU A 227 -4.68 34.17 -15.94
CA GLU A 227 -6.01 33.88 -15.36
C GLU A 227 -6.13 32.41 -14.87
N ARG A 228 -5.36 31.47 -15.45
CA ARG A 228 -5.25 30.09 -14.92
C ARG A 228 -4.81 30.02 -13.45
N PRO A 229 -3.78 30.74 -12.98
CA PRO A 229 -3.36 30.70 -11.58
C PRO A 229 -4.46 31.12 -10.59
N LEU A 230 -5.30 32.11 -10.94
CA LEU A 230 -6.44 32.52 -10.12
C LEU A 230 -7.51 31.43 -10.05
N THR A 231 -7.75 30.74 -11.16
CA THR A 231 -8.69 29.60 -11.24
C THR A 231 -8.18 28.41 -10.43
N ILE A 232 -6.90 28.08 -10.56
CA ILE A 232 -6.22 27.03 -9.78
C ILE A 232 -6.23 27.37 -8.27
N SER A 233 -5.99 28.63 -7.90
CA SER A 233 -6.02 29.08 -6.50
C SER A 233 -7.37 28.83 -5.83
N LYS A 234 -8.47 29.24 -6.47
CA LYS A 234 -9.84 28.98 -5.99
C LYS A 234 -10.09 27.48 -5.83
N PHE A 235 -9.79 26.71 -6.88
CA PHE A 235 -9.98 25.26 -6.89
C PHE A 235 -9.20 24.53 -5.77
N VAL A 236 -7.93 24.90 -5.53
CA VAL A 236 -7.11 24.29 -4.47
C VAL A 236 -7.52 24.78 -3.08
N ALA A 237 -8.06 26.00 -2.95
CA ALA A 237 -8.68 26.48 -1.71
C ALA A 237 -9.98 25.73 -1.38
N ASP A 238 -10.82 25.43 -2.37
CA ASP A 238 -12.03 24.61 -2.22
C ASP A 238 -11.66 23.16 -1.83
N LEU A 239 -10.62 22.57 -2.44
CA LEU A 239 -10.07 21.29 -2.01
C LEU A 239 -9.61 21.33 -0.56
N ASN A 240 -8.75 22.28 -0.18
CA ASN A 240 -8.24 22.44 1.19
C ASN A 240 -9.40 22.58 2.20
N SER A 241 -10.46 23.31 1.85
CA SER A 241 -11.70 23.39 2.65
C SER A 241 -12.40 22.04 2.77
N GLY A 242 -12.55 21.30 1.66
CA GLY A 242 -13.12 19.95 1.66
C GLY A 242 -12.36 18.97 2.55
N TYR A 243 -11.02 18.93 2.45
CA TYR A 243 -10.20 18.06 3.30
C TYR A 243 -10.22 18.45 4.79
N ARG A 244 -10.53 19.71 5.15
CA ARG A 244 -10.72 20.12 6.55
C ARG A 244 -12.01 19.61 7.16
N LEU A 245 -13.05 19.37 6.36
CA LEU A 245 -14.31 18.75 6.80
C LEU A 245 -14.11 17.26 7.07
N LEU A 246 -13.15 16.63 6.40
CA LEU A 246 -12.72 15.26 6.69
C LEU A 246 -11.90 15.27 7.98
N ASN A 247 -12.48 14.79 9.09
CA ASN A 247 -11.79 14.62 10.37
C ASN A 247 -10.83 13.43 10.32
N LEU A 248 -9.77 13.56 9.52
CA LEU A 248 -8.77 12.52 9.24
C LEU A 248 -8.03 12.09 10.50
N LYS A 249 -7.79 10.77 10.63
CA LYS A 249 -6.96 10.20 11.70
C LYS A 249 -5.48 10.47 11.43
N ASN A 250 -4.60 10.18 12.39
CA ASN A 250 -3.16 10.35 12.22
C ASN A 250 -2.55 9.21 11.40
N ASP A 251 -2.77 9.24 10.08
CA ASP A 251 -2.38 8.22 9.10
C ASP A 251 -1.49 8.78 7.97
N GLY A 252 -1.31 8.00 6.90
CA GLY A 252 -0.55 8.41 5.71
C GLY A 252 -1.24 9.52 4.90
N LEU A 253 -2.57 9.49 4.82
CA LEU A 253 -3.38 10.48 4.11
C LEU A 253 -3.31 11.84 4.83
N ARG A 254 -3.37 11.86 6.16
CA ARG A 254 -3.16 13.06 6.98
C ARG A 254 -1.80 13.70 6.74
N LYS A 255 -0.72 12.91 6.69
CA LYS A 255 0.64 13.42 6.38
C LYS A 255 0.72 14.06 4.99
N ARG A 256 0.01 13.52 3.99
CA ARG A 256 -0.09 14.12 2.65
C ARG A 256 -0.94 15.39 2.66
N PHE A 257 -2.07 15.39 3.36
CA PHE A 257 -2.91 16.58 3.51
C PHE A 257 -2.16 17.72 4.24
N ASP A 258 -1.37 17.42 5.27
CA ASP A 258 -0.54 18.42 5.96
C ASP A 258 0.57 19.03 5.08
N ALA A 259 0.87 18.43 3.92
CA ALA A 259 1.73 19.00 2.89
C ALA A 259 0.99 19.93 1.90
N LEU A 260 -0.34 19.78 1.72
CA LEU A 260 -1.15 20.60 0.82
C LEU A 260 -1.03 22.11 1.12
N LYS A 261 -0.80 22.48 2.39
CA LYS A 261 -0.58 23.89 2.80
C LYS A 261 0.60 24.56 2.08
N TYR A 262 1.62 23.80 1.67
CA TYR A 262 2.77 24.34 0.93
C TYR A 262 2.39 24.63 -0.52
N ASP A 263 1.58 23.78 -1.16
CA ASP A 263 1.05 24.02 -2.50
C ASP A 263 0.06 25.18 -2.52
N VAL A 264 -0.87 25.25 -1.55
CA VAL A 264 -1.79 26.39 -1.35
C VAL A 264 -0.99 27.70 -1.27
N LYS A 265 -0.06 27.80 -0.31
CA LYS A 265 0.76 29.00 -0.11
C LYS A 265 1.51 29.41 -1.39
N LYS A 266 2.09 28.44 -2.09
CA LYS A 266 2.86 28.68 -3.32
C LYS A 266 1.99 29.20 -4.47
N ILE A 267 0.75 28.71 -4.58
CA ILE A 267 -0.23 29.23 -5.56
C ILE A 267 -0.69 30.64 -5.17
N GLU A 268 -0.91 30.90 -3.87
CA GLU A 268 -1.26 32.23 -3.36
C GLU A 268 -0.15 33.27 -3.61
N GLU A 269 1.13 32.90 -3.42
CA GLU A 269 2.29 33.75 -3.75
C GLU A 269 2.32 34.12 -5.24
N ILE A 270 2.01 33.18 -6.15
CA ILE A 270 1.92 33.43 -7.60
C ILE A 270 0.77 34.39 -7.93
N VAL A 271 -0.42 34.18 -7.35
CA VAL A 271 -1.57 35.06 -7.56
C VAL A 271 -1.32 36.47 -7.01
N TYR A 272 -0.66 36.57 -5.86
CA TYR A 272 -0.20 37.85 -5.32
C TYR A 272 0.74 38.57 -6.29
N ASP A 273 1.76 37.87 -6.82
CA ASP A 273 2.71 38.42 -7.80
C ASP A 273 2.04 38.91 -9.09
N ILE A 274 1.02 38.21 -9.59
CA ILE A 274 0.22 38.66 -10.74
C ILE A 274 -0.56 39.94 -10.40
N SER A 275 -1.17 39.99 -9.21
CA SER A 275 -2.02 41.10 -8.78
C SER A 275 -1.24 42.41 -8.56
N ILE A 276 -0.08 42.35 -7.89
CA ILE A 276 0.72 43.55 -7.59
C ILE A 276 1.42 44.12 -8.82
N ARG A 277 1.73 43.27 -9.81
CA ARG A 277 2.35 43.68 -11.08
C ARG A 277 1.35 44.18 -12.12
N GLY A 278 0.03 44.09 -11.85
CA GLY A 278 -1.01 44.48 -12.81
C GLY A 278 -0.98 43.66 -14.11
N LEU A 279 -0.56 42.39 -14.07
CA LEU A 279 -0.39 41.56 -15.27
C LEU A 279 -1.73 41.06 -15.86
N ARG A 280 -2.85 41.34 -15.21
CA ARG A 280 -4.17 41.15 -15.81
C ARG A 280 -4.32 42.16 -16.93
N ALA A 281 -4.73 41.71 -18.11
CA ALA A 281 -5.10 42.64 -19.16
C ALA A 281 -6.26 43.52 -18.66
N ASP A 282 -6.04 44.83 -18.60
CA ASP A 282 -7.10 45.80 -18.39
C ASP A 282 -8.07 45.73 -19.57
N ALA A 283 -9.10 44.89 -19.43
CA ALA A 283 -10.33 44.95 -20.21
C ALA A 283 -11.15 46.18 -19.78
N GLY A 284 -10.51 47.37 -19.79
CA GLY A 284 -11.07 48.58 -19.21
C GLY A 284 -10.06 49.71 -18.95
N SER A 285 -9.67 50.42 -20.03
CA SER A 285 -9.10 51.78 -20.01
C SER A 285 -7.64 51.93 -19.53
N GLY A 286 -6.79 52.76 -20.15
CA GLY A 286 -7.04 53.67 -21.28
C GLY A 286 -7.72 54.99 -20.90
N GLN A 287 -7.89 55.28 -19.61
CA GLN A 287 -8.27 56.61 -19.12
C GLN A 287 -7.15 57.15 -18.24
N ALA A 288 -6.38 58.07 -18.82
CA ALA A 288 -5.57 58.97 -18.01
C ALA A 288 -6.51 59.78 -17.08
N PRO A 289 -6.13 60.04 -15.82
CA PRO A 289 -6.88 60.96 -14.97
C PRO A 289 -6.75 62.38 -15.56
N ALA A 290 -7.75 62.79 -16.33
CA ALA A 290 -7.87 64.16 -16.79
C ALA A 290 -8.03 65.06 -15.56
N ALA A 291 -7.02 65.87 -15.28
CA ALA A 291 -7.04 66.80 -14.17
C ALA A 291 -8.16 67.82 -14.37
N ALA A 292 -9.23 67.69 -13.58
CA ALA A 292 -10.30 68.69 -13.50
C ALA A 292 -9.79 69.91 -12.72
N ALA A 293 -9.06 70.77 -13.42
CA ALA A 293 -8.65 72.07 -12.90
C ALA A 293 -9.82 73.08 -12.97
N ALA A 294 -10.10 73.71 -11.83
CA ALA A 294 -10.68 75.04 -11.65
C ALA A 294 -11.91 75.48 -12.47
N SER A 295 -13.00 75.78 -11.75
CA SER A 295 -13.62 77.10 -11.84
C SER A 295 -14.33 77.46 -10.53
N GLU A 296 -13.72 78.36 -9.76
CA GLU A 296 -14.46 79.21 -8.82
C GLU A 296 -15.14 80.32 -9.63
N GLN A 297 -16.46 80.48 -9.49
CA GLN A 297 -17.20 81.75 -9.48
C GLN A 297 -18.69 81.51 -9.19
#